data_AF-A0A314ZG67-F1
#
_entry.id   AF-A0A314ZG67-F1
#
_cell.length_a   1.000
_cell.length_b   1.000
_cell.length_c   1.000
_cell.angle_alpha   90.00
_cell.angle_beta   90.00
_cell.angle_gamma   90.00
#
_symmetry.space_group_name_H-M   'P 1'
#
loop_
_entity.id
_entity.type
_entity.pdbx_description
1 polymer ?
#
loop_
_entity_poly.entity_id
_entity_poly.type
_entity_poly.pdbx_seq_one_letter_code
_entity_poly.pdbx_strand_id
1 'polypeptide(L)'
;MGFLAGLLLLYMSEEDAFWLLVALLKGAVHAPMEGLYQFDQLVKEHLPKMGEHFTQEMINPSMYASQWFITVFSYSFPFHLALRIWDVFLYEGVRIVFKVGLALLKYCHDDLIKLPFEKLIHALRNFPDDAMNPDTLLPMAYSIKVSRGLEETRQEYEKKNGKINQSTENEKQLQ
;
A
#
# COMPACT_ATOMS: atom_id res chain seq x y z
N MET A 1 -6.00 -11.17 -8.96
CA MET A 1 -7.20 -11.48 -8.15
C MET A 1 -7.31 -12.94 -7.73
N GLY A 2 -6.71 -13.92 -8.43
CA GLY A 2 -6.77 -15.33 -8.02
C GLY A 2 -6.27 -15.63 -6.60
N PHE A 3 -5.24 -14.92 -6.13
CA PHE A 3 -4.74 -15.05 -4.75
C PHE A 3 -5.75 -14.60 -3.69
N LEU A 4 -6.50 -13.53 -3.93
CA LEU A 4 -7.56 -13.09 -3.03
C LEU A 4 -8.68 -14.11 -2.96
N ALA A 5 -9.18 -14.55 -4.12
CA ALA A 5 -10.23 -15.55 -4.19
C ALA A 5 -9.78 -16.86 -3.51
N GLY A 6 -8.56 -17.33 -3.78
CA GLY A 6 -7.99 -18.50 -3.14
C GLY A 6 -7.88 -18.35 -1.63
N LEU A 7 -7.39 -17.21 -1.13
CA LEU A 7 -7.31 -16.93 0.30
C LEU A 7 -8.69 -17.01 0.96
N LEU A 8 -9.71 -16.38 0.38
CA LEU A 8 -11.06 -16.38 0.94
C LEU A 8 -11.68 -17.79 0.93
N LEU A 9 -11.53 -18.53 -0.16
CA LEU A 9 -12.04 -19.90 -0.32
C LEU A 9 -11.44 -20.90 0.69
N LEU A 10 -10.28 -20.60 1.29
CA LEU A 10 -9.72 -21.43 2.36
C LEU A 10 -10.52 -21.34 3.68
N TYR A 11 -11.33 -20.28 3.86
CA TYR A 11 -12.00 -19.98 5.14
C TYR A 11 -13.52 -19.86 5.06
N MET A 12 -14.10 -19.75 3.87
CA MET A 12 -15.55 -19.60 3.70
C MET A 12 -16.07 -20.32 2.45
N SER A 13 -17.40 -20.41 2.34
CA SER A 13 -18.05 -21.01 1.18
C SER A 13 -17.78 -20.21 -0.10
N GLU A 14 -17.96 -20.83 -1.27
CA GLU A 14 -17.77 -20.16 -2.56
C GLU A 14 -18.64 -18.90 -2.70
N GLU A 15 -19.90 -18.97 -2.24
CA GLU A 15 -20.83 -17.85 -2.29
C GLU A 15 -20.38 -16.68 -1.39
N ASP A 16 -19.98 -16.98 -0.14
CA ASP A 16 -19.48 -15.96 0.79
C ASP A 16 -18.19 -15.31 0.28
N ALA A 17 -17.27 -16.14 -0.23
CA ALA A 17 -16.01 -15.69 -0.80
C ALA A 17 -16.23 -14.77 -1.99
N PHE A 18 -17.19 -15.10 -2.85
CA PHE A 18 -17.59 -14.27 -3.98
C PHE A 18 -18.14 -12.92 -3.52
N TRP A 19 -19.09 -12.90 -2.60
CA TRP A 19 -19.69 -11.65 -2.14
C TRP A 19 -18.71 -10.76 -1.38
N LEU A 20 -17.84 -11.35 -0.56
CA LEU A 20 -16.78 -10.60 0.10
C LEU A 20 -15.78 -10.03 -0.92
N LEU A 21 -15.37 -10.80 -1.92
CA LEU A 21 -14.51 -10.30 -3.00
C LEU A 21 -15.16 -9.13 -3.74
N VAL A 22 -16.46 -9.21 -4.04
CA VAL A 22 -17.21 -8.11 -4.67
C VAL A 22 -17.24 -6.87 -3.76
N ALA A 23 -17.45 -7.04 -2.46
CA ALA A 23 -17.44 -5.94 -1.49
C ALA A 23 -16.05 -5.26 -1.43
N LEU A 24 -14.97 -6.05 -1.45
CA LEU A 24 -13.60 -5.55 -1.45
C LEU A 24 -13.27 -4.75 -2.71
N LEU A 25 -13.67 -5.26 -3.89
CA LEU A 25 -13.43 -4.62 -5.18
C LEU A 25 -14.23 -3.33 -5.39
N LYS A 26 -15.39 -3.19 -4.74
CA LYS A 26 -16.20 -1.97 -4.75
C LYS A 26 -15.77 -0.96 -3.68
N GLY A 27 -15.13 -1.42 -2.61
CA GLY A 27 -14.71 -0.62 -1.48
C GLY A 27 -13.19 -0.46 -1.39
N ALA A 28 -12.59 -1.11 -0.41
CA ALA A 28 -11.22 -0.86 0.07
C ALA A 28 -10.10 -1.11 -0.97
N VAL A 29 -10.34 -1.94 -1.99
CA VAL A 29 -9.33 -2.31 -3.00
C VAL A 29 -9.58 -1.59 -4.35
N HIS A 30 -10.65 -0.79 -4.44
CA HIS A 30 -11.10 -0.20 -5.70
C HIS A 30 -10.13 0.83 -6.31
N ALA A 31 -9.43 1.59 -5.46
CA ALA A 31 -8.61 2.74 -5.88
C ALA A 31 -7.14 2.60 -5.46
N PRO A 32 -6.39 1.62 -5.99
CA PRO A 32 -4.99 1.39 -5.59
C PRO A 32 -4.09 2.58 -5.92
N MET A 33 -4.37 3.34 -6.98
CA MET A 33 -3.58 4.52 -7.37
C MET A 33 -3.71 5.67 -6.36
N GLU A 34 -4.90 5.87 -5.78
CA GLU A 34 -5.11 6.82 -4.68
C GLU A 34 -4.30 6.38 -3.46
N GLY A 35 -4.39 5.10 -3.09
CA GLY A 35 -3.63 4.54 -1.98
C GLY A 35 -2.12 4.68 -2.15
N LEU A 36 -1.59 4.45 -3.37
CA LEU A 36 -0.17 4.64 -3.66
C LEU A 36 0.27 6.10 -3.51
N TYR A 37 -0.56 7.06 -3.95
CA TYR A 37 -0.27 8.48 -3.78
C TYR A 37 -0.27 8.89 -2.30
N GLN A 38 -1.28 8.44 -1.54
CA GLN A 38 -1.36 8.66 -0.10
C GLN A 38 -0.15 8.04 0.62
N PHE A 39 0.28 6.85 0.21
CA PHE A 39 1.44 6.19 0.76
C PHE A 39 2.73 6.99 0.53
N ASP A 40 2.91 7.56 -0.67
CA ASP A 40 4.05 8.45 -0.95
C ASP A 40 4.13 9.64 0.03
N GLN A 41 2.99 10.29 0.28
CA GLN A 41 2.93 11.41 1.23
C GLN A 41 3.22 10.97 2.65
N LEU A 42 2.66 9.83 3.07
CA LEU A 42 2.91 9.29 4.40
C LEU A 42 4.37 8.88 4.62
N VAL A 43 5.05 8.35 3.59
CA VAL A 43 6.49 8.07 3.66
C VAL A 43 7.27 9.37 3.85
N LYS A 44 6.93 10.44 3.14
CA LYS A 44 7.58 11.75 3.30
C LYS A 44 7.32 12.37 4.67
N GLU A 45 6.13 12.17 5.24
CA GLU A 45 5.77 12.66 6.57
C GLU A 45 6.47 11.87 7.69
N HIS A 46 6.42 10.53 7.64
CA HIS A 46 6.86 9.67 8.75
C HIS A 46 8.32 9.24 8.64
N LEU A 47 8.87 9.20 7.43
CA LEU A 47 10.24 8.75 7.12
C LEU A 47 10.91 9.78 6.18
N PRO A 48 11.08 11.05 6.60
CA PRO A 48 11.47 12.15 5.70
C PRO A 48 12.79 11.90 4.96
N LYS A 49 13.78 11.33 5.64
CA LYS A 49 15.08 10.97 5.03
C LYS A 49 14.92 9.92 3.93
N MET A 50 14.05 8.94 4.13
CA MET A 50 13.75 7.93 3.12
C MET A 50 12.93 8.51 1.97
N GLY A 51 11.95 9.38 2.26
CA GLY A 51 11.17 10.08 1.24
C GLY A 51 12.03 10.97 0.34
N GLU A 52 13.02 11.65 0.91
CA GLU A 52 14.01 12.41 0.16
C GLU A 52 14.88 11.51 -0.72
N HIS A 53 15.43 10.42 -0.15
CA HIS A 53 16.21 9.44 -0.90
C HIS A 53 15.42 8.83 -2.06
N PHE A 54 14.17 8.44 -1.83
CA PHE A 54 13.29 7.91 -2.88
C PHE A 54 13.02 8.95 -3.96
N THR A 55 12.92 10.23 -3.61
CA THR A 55 12.76 11.31 -4.60
C THR A 55 14.03 11.49 -5.43
N GLN A 56 15.22 11.44 -4.81
CA GLN A 56 16.51 11.55 -5.48
C GLN A 56 16.75 10.38 -6.44
N GLU A 57 16.42 9.17 -6.02
CA GLU A 57 16.53 7.95 -6.82
C GLU A 57 15.33 7.73 -7.78
N MET A 58 14.38 8.67 -7.85
CA MET A 58 13.17 8.60 -8.69
C MET A 58 12.31 7.34 -8.47
N ILE A 59 12.27 6.86 -7.22
CA ILE A 59 11.46 5.71 -6.80
C ILE A 59 10.01 6.14 -6.63
N ASN A 60 9.12 5.48 -7.37
CA ASN A 60 7.68 5.66 -7.22
C ASN A 60 7.09 4.46 -6.46
N PRO A 61 6.16 4.65 -5.50
CA PRO A 61 5.49 3.56 -4.81
C PRO A 61 4.84 2.51 -5.72
N SER A 62 4.38 2.89 -6.92
CA SER A 62 3.83 1.94 -7.90
C SER A 62 4.82 0.84 -8.30
N MET A 63 6.14 1.09 -8.18
CA MET A 63 7.20 0.14 -8.57
C MET A 63 7.36 -1.03 -7.58
N TYR A 64 6.90 -0.89 -6.33
CA TYR A 64 7.08 -1.89 -5.26
C TYR A 64 5.82 -2.17 -4.43
N ALA A 65 4.98 -1.17 -4.18
CA ALA A 65 3.83 -1.26 -3.27
C ALA A 65 2.48 -1.55 -3.96
N SER A 66 2.41 -1.57 -5.30
CA SER A 66 1.14 -1.80 -6.02
C SER A 66 0.42 -3.07 -5.56
N GLN A 67 1.16 -4.17 -5.38
CA GLN A 67 0.58 -5.45 -4.92
C GLN A 67 0.08 -5.39 -3.47
N TRP A 68 0.65 -4.51 -2.64
CA TRP A 68 0.25 -4.38 -1.24
C TRP A 68 -1.18 -3.86 -1.14
N PHE A 69 -1.52 -2.85 -1.92
CA PHE A 69 -2.86 -2.26 -1.96
C PHE A 69 -3.86 -3.14 -2.71
N ILE A 70 -3.43 -3.81 -3.79
CA ILE A 70 -4.32 -4.64 -4.61
C ILE A 70 -4.65 -5.97 -3.91
N THR A 71 -3.70 -6.56 -3.19
CA THR A 71 -3.86 -7.91 -2.61
C THR A 71 -3.85 -7.93 -1.09
N VAL A 72 -3.77 -6.76 -0.44
CA VAL A 72 -3.63 -6.65 1.02
C VAL A 72 -2.51 -7.58 1.50
N PHE A 73 -1.36 -7.49 0.83
CA PHE A 73 -0.15 -8.30 1.03
C PHE A 73 -0.28 -9.82 0.80
N SER A 74 -1.45 -10.36 0.44
CA SER A 74 -1.64 -11.81 0.30
C SER A 74 -0.80 -12.45 -0.80
N TYR A 75 -0.33 -11.65 -1.76
CA TYR A 75 0.59 -12.11 -2.81
C TYR A 75 2.06 -11.95 -2.42
N SER A 76 2.39 -10.87 -1.71
CA SER A 76 3.78 -10.46 -1.48
C SER A 76 4.41 -11.12 -0.27
N PHE A 77 3.62 -11.50 0.74
CA PHE A 77 4.12 -11.87 2.06
C PHE A 77 3.85 -13.34 2.39
N PRO A 78 4.61 -13.93 3.35
CA PRO A 78 4.32 -15.26 3.87
C PRO A 78 2.88 -15.40 4.35
N PHE A 79 2.27 -16.55 4.08
CA PHE A 79 0.85 -16.79 4.32
C PHE A 79 0.41 -16.47 5.76
N HIS A 80 1.20 -16.86 6.76
CA HIS A 80 0.90 -16.58 8.17
C HIS A 80 0.85 -15.08 8.49
N LEU A 81 1.78 -14.28 7.95
CA LEU A 81 1.76 -12.83 8.15
C LEU A 81 0.57 -12.20 7.42
N ALA A 82 0.34 -12.62 6.17
CA ALA A 82 -0.79 -12.13 5.39
C ALA A 82 -2.11 -12.31 6.15
N LEU A 83 -2.37 -13.50 6.72
CA LEU A 83 -3.58 -13.74 7.51
C LEU A 83 -3.76 -12.77 8.68
N ARG A 84 -2.70 -12.50 9.44
CA ARG A 84 -2.76 -11.57 10.59
C ARG A 84 -3.05 -10.14 10.13
N ILE A 85 -2.53 -9.73 8.97
CA ILE A 85 -2.87 -8.43 8.37
C ILE A 85 -4.33 -8.43 7.92
N TRP A 86 -4.82 -9.53 7.34
CA TRP A 86 -6.20 -9.68 6.89
C TRP A 86 -7.21 -9.62 8.04
N ASP A 87 -6.94 -10.25 9.18
CA ASP A 87 -7.77 -10.16 10.39
C ASP A 87 -8.02 -8.69 10.77
N VAL A 88 -6.94 -7.91 10.80
CA VAL A 88 -6.99 -6.49 11.15
C VAL A 88 -7.63 -5.67 10.04
N PHE A 89 -7.36 -5.99 8.77
CA PHE A 89 -7.91 -5.28 7.63
C PHE A 89 -9.43 -5.40 7.56
N LEU A 90 -9.98 -6.59 7.82
CA LEU A 90 -11.43 -6.80 7.86
C LEU A 90 -12.10 -6.04 9.02
N TYR A 91 -11.37 -5.80 10.11
CA TYR A 91 -11.87 -5.06 11.27
C TYR A 91 -11.70 -3.53 11.16
N GLU A 92 -10.50 -3.05 10.83
CA GLU A 92 -10.14 -1.62 10.82
C GLU A 92 -10.20 -0.97 9.43
N GLY A 93 -10.27 -1.76 8.36
CA GLY A 93 -10.22 -1.32 6.97
C GLY A 93 -8.81 -1.06 6.44
N VAL A 94 -8.73 -0.37 5.30
CA VAL A 94 -7.50 -0.17 4.50
C VAL A 94 -6.36 0.55 5.25
N ARG A 95 -6.63 1.23 6.36
CA ARG A 95 -5.62 1.94 7.16
C ARG A 95 -4.46 1.04 7.59
N ILE A 96 -4.73 -0.24 7.88
CA ILE A 96 -3.67 -1.18 8.25
C ILE A 96 -2.65 -1.36 7.13
N VAL A 97 -3.06 -1.25 5.86
CA VAL A 97 -2.17 -1.42 4.71
C VAL A 97 -1.07 -0.36 4.71
N PHE A 98 -1.44 0.89 4.97
CA PHE A 98 -0.50 1.99 5.11
C PHE A 98 0.42 1.79 6.31
N LYS A 99 -0.13 1.43 7.48
CA LYS A 99 0.64 1.22 8.70
C LYS A 99 1.69 0.12 8.53
N VAL A 100 1.31 -1.02 7.94
CA VAL A 100 2.21 -2.15 7.69
C VAL A 100 3.30 -1.77 6.68
N GLY A 101 2.94 -1.11 5.57
CA GLY A 101 3.93 -0.64 4.60
C GLY A 101 4.95 0.33 5.20
N LEU A 102 4.50 1.29 6.03
CA LEU A 102 5.38 2.23 6.72
C LEU A 102 6.26 1.54 7.76
N ALA A 103 5.72 0.58 8.52
CA ALA A 103 6.49 -0.19 9.49
C ALA A 103 7.59 -1.01 8.82
N LEU A 104 7.30 -1.62 7.68
CA LEU A 104 8.27 -2.39 6.91
C LEU A 104 9.42 -1.52 6.40
N LEU A 105 9.10 -0.35 5.82
CA LEU A 105 10.10 0.62 5.38
C LEU A 105 10.92 1.14 6.56
N LYS A 106 10.28 1.41 7.70
CA LYS A 106 10.95 1.85 8.92
C LYS A 106 11.91 0.79 9.47
N TYR A 107 11.51 -0.48 9.44
CA TYR A 107 12.34 -1.60 9.89
C TYR A 107 13.61 -1.72 9.04
N CYS A 108 13.48 -1.62 7.71
CA CYS A 108 14.60 -1.75 6.77
C CYS A 108 15.32 -0.40 6.46
N HIS A 109 15.08 0.64 7.24
CA HIS A 109 15.50 2.00 6.91
C HIS A 109 17.01 2.12 6.62
N ASP A 110 17.84 1.57 7.51
CA ASP A 110 19.29 1.75 7.47
C ASP A 110 19.96 1.02 6.31
N ASP A 111 19.30 0.00 5.78
CA ASP A 111 19.75 -0.73 4.60
C ASP A 111 19.29 -0.01 3.33
N LEU A 112 18.04 0.43 3.28
CA LEU A 112 17.43 1.03 2.08
C LEU A 112 18.04 2.40 1.73
N ILE A 113 18.36 3.23 2.73
CA ILE A 113 18.81 4.62 2.50
C ILE A 113 20.18 4.73 1.80
N LYS A 114 20.95 3.63 1.75
CA LYS A 114 22.31 3.60 1.17
C LYS A 114 22.31 3.02 -0.25
N LEU A 115 21.18 2.50 -0.72
CA LEU A 115 21.11 1.76 -1.97
C LEU A 115 20.76 2.69 -3.15
N PRO A 116 21.47 2.55 -4.29
CA PRO A 116 21.07 3.20 -5.53
C PRO A 116 19.86 2.50 -6.15
N PHE A 117 19.17 3.18 -7.08
CA PHE A 117 17.92 2.77 -7.73
C PHE A 117 17.74 1.27 -7.96
N GLU A 118 18.65 0.62 -8.70
CA GLU A 118 18.51 -0.80 -9.07
C GLU A 118 18.47 -1.72 -7.84
N LYS A 119 19.41 -1.52 -6.90
CA LYS A 119 19.48 -2.32 -5.67
C LYS A 119 18.34 -2.00 -4.74
N LEU A 120 17.91 -0.74 -4.71
CA LEU A 120 16.80 -0.28 -3.89
C LEU A 120 15.49 -0.91 -4.34
N ILE A 121 15.19 -0.93 -5.64
CA ILE A 121 13.99 -1.60 -6.19
C ILE A 121 14.02 -3.10 -5.89
N HIS A 122 15.18 -3.74 -6.02
CA HIS A 122 15.31 -5.16 -5.67
C HIS A 122 15.02 -5.41 -4.18
N ALA A 123 15.58 -4.59 -3.28
CA ALA A 123 15.36 -4.70 -1.85
C ALA A 123 13.90 -4.43 -1.46
N LEU A 124 13.25 -3.44 -2.08
CA LEU A 124 11.84 -3.11 -1.87
C LEU A 124 10.86 -4.16 -2.40
N ARG A 125 11.32 -5.09 -3.24
CA ARG A 125 10.51 -6.22 -3.71
C ARG A 125 10.77 -7.50 -2.90
N ASN A 126 11.93 -7.60 -2.26
CA ASN A 126 12.40 -8.78 -1.55
C ASN A 126 12.88 -8.40 -0.15
N PHE A 127 11.92 -8.19 0.76
CA PHE A 127 12.24 -7.91 2.16
C PHE A 127 12.80 -9.16 2.85
N PRO A 128 13.71 -8.99 3.84
CA PRO A 128 14.20 -10.11 4.63
C PRO A 128 13.09 -10.72 5.48
N ASP A 129 13.16 -12.03 5.72
CA ASP A 129 12.15 -12.77 6.49
C ASP A 129 11.96 -12.20 7.91
N ASP A 130 13.04 -11.72 8.54
CA ASP A 130 13.01 -11.09 9.86
C ASP A 130 12.12 -9.84 9.91
N ALA A 131 12.09 -9.04 8.82
CA ALA A 131 11.23 -7.88 8.70
C ALA A 131 9.75 -8.26 8.52
N MET A 132 9.48 -9.49 8.09
CA MET A 132 8.15 -10.06 7.88
C MET A 132 7.69 -10.93 9.06
N ASN A 133 8.29 -10.78 10.25
CA ASN A 133 7.80 -11.41 11.46
C ASN A 133 6.53 -10.68 11.98
N PRO A 134 5.36 -11.35 12.09
CA PRO A 134 4.12 -10.72 12.56
C PRO A 134 4.21 -10.11 13.96
N ASP A 135 4.95 -10.76 14.86
CA ASP A 135 5.05 -10.36 16.27
C ASP A 135 5.91 -9.11 16.46
N THR A 136 6.73 -8.76 15.46
CA THR A 136 7.53 -7.53 15.44
C THR A 136 6.87 -6.47 14.56
N LEU A 137 6.40 -6.85 13.37
CA LEU A 137 5.90 -5.92 12.36
C LEU A 137 4.56 -5.29 12.74
N LEU A 138 3.60 -6.08 13.25
CA LEU A 138 2.28 -5.55 13.60
C LEU A 138 2.34 -4.56 14.77
N PRO A 139 3.02 -4.84 15.91
CA PRO A 139 3.18 -3.83 16.96
C PRO A 139 3.84 -2.54 16.46
N MET A 140 4.85 -2.66 15.59
CA MET A 140 5.47 -1.49 14.97
C MET A 140 4.46 -0.71 14.12
N ALA A 141 3.66 -1.39 13.30
CA ALA A 141 2.61 -0.78 12.48
C ALA A 141 1.56 -0.05 13.34
N TYR A 142 1.14 -0.62 14.46
CA TYR A 142 0.18 0.02 15.37
C TYR A 142 0.73 1.27 16.07
N SER A 143 2.05 1.36 16.25
CA SER A 143 2.68 2.56 16.83
C SER A 143 2.62 3.79 15.90
N ILE A 144 2.34 3.58 14.60
CA ILE A 144 2.32 4.64 13.58
C ILE A 144 0.93 5.28 13.51
N LYS A 145 0.88 6.60 13.65
CA LYS A 145 -0.36 7.39 13.66
C LYS A 145 -0.69 7.90 12.25
N VAL A 146 -1.62 7.22 11.58
CA VAL A 146 -2.00 7.53 10.18
C VAL A 146 -3.31 8.37 10.09
N SER A 147 -3.89 8.79 11.22
CA SER A 147 -5.31 9.18 11.29
C SER A 147 -5.69 10.57 10.73
N ARG A 148 -4.78 11.54 10.62
CA ARG A 148 -5.15 12.91 10.17
C ARG A 148 -4.83 13.20 8.70
N GLY A 149 -3.74 12.65 8.16
CA GLY A 149 -3.27 12.97 6.81
C GLY A 149 -4.08 12.31 5.67
N LEU A 150 -4.66 11.11 5.87
CA LEU A 150 -5.28 10.35 4.77
C LEU A 150 -6.45 11.07 4.10
N GLU A 151 -7.33 11.72 4.88
CA GLU A 151 -8.48 12.45 4.35
C GLU A 151 -8.07 13.71 3.60
N GLU A 152 -7.05 14.42 4.08
CA GLU A 152 -6.49 15.60 3.44
C GLU A 152 -5.81 15.22 2.11
N THR A 153 -4.97 14.18 2.12
CA THR A 153 -4.29 13.69 0.91
C THR A 153 -5.27 13.12 -0.13
N ARG A 154 -6.39 12.54 0.30
CA ARG A 154 -7.47 12.13 -0.61
C ARG A 154 -8.07 13.32 -1.35
N GLN A 155 -8.42 14.39 -0.62
CA GLN A 155 -8.97 15.60 -1.24
C GLN A 155 -7.97 16.26 -2.20
N GLU A 156 -6.68 16.24 -1.88
CA GLU A 156 -5.64 16.72 -2.78
C GLU A 156 -5.52 15.88 -4.05
N TYR A 157 -5.59 14.55 -3.94
CA TYR A 157 -5.60 13.65 -5.08
C TYR A 157 -6.80 13.89 -6.00
N GLU A 158 -8.00 13.99 -5.43
CA GLU A 158 -9.24 14.28 -6.17
C GLU A 158 -9.16 15.66 -6.87
N LYS A 159 -8.62 16.69 -6.21
CA LYS A 159 -8.38 18.01 -6.83
C LYS A 159 -7.37 17.93 -7.97
N LYS A 160 -6.31 17.13 -7.83
CA LYS A 160 -5.26 16.99 -8.84
C LYS A 160 -5.77 16.23 -10.06
N ASN A 161 -6.49 15.14 -9.87
CA ASN A 161 -7.09 14.36 -10.97
C ASN A 161 -8.26 15.10 -11.64
N GLY A 162 -9.08 15.84 -10.89
CA GLY A 162 -10.14 16.67 -11.45
C GLY A 162 -9.60 17.76 -12.40
N LYS A 163 -8.46 18.37 -12.05
CA LYS A 163 -7.77 19.34 -12.92
C LYS A 163 -7.19 18.68 -14.17
N ILE A 164 -6.60 17.48 -14.04
CA ILE A 164 -6.04 16.72 -15.17
C ILE A 164 -7.15 16.37 -16.19
N ASN A 165 -8.29 15.86 -15.70
CA ASN A 165 -9.41 15.51 -16.59
C ASN A 165 -9.98 16.73 -17.32
N GLN A 166 -10.06 17.90 -16.67
CA GLN A 166 -10.49 19.15 -17.30
C GLN A 166 -9.51 19.65 -18.36
N SER A 167 -8.19 19.54 -18.13
CA SER A 167 -7.19 19.88 -19.16
C SER A 167 -7.24 18.95 -20.38
N THR A 168 -7.44 17.64 -20.17
CA THR A 168 -7.52 16.67 -21.26
C THR A 168 -8.83 16.78 -22.06
N GLU A 169 -9.92 17.21 -21.44
CA GLU A 169 -11.18 17.52 -22.14
C GLU A 169 -11.08 18.79 -22.98
N ASN A 170 -10.41 19.83 -22.47
CA ASN A 170 -10.19 21.08 -23.20
C ASN A 170 -9.27 20.88 -24.42
N GLU A 171 -8.25 20.03 -24.33
CA GLU A 171 -7.37 19.71 -25.46
C GLU A 171 -8.08 18.90 -26.56
N LYS A 172 -9.05 18.05 -26.19
CA LYS A 172 -9.88 17.28 -27.14
C LYS A 172 -10.95 18.11 -27.85
N GLN A 173 -11.33 19.26 -27.31
CA GLN A 173 -12.29 20.18 -27.95
C GLN A 173 -11.63 21.18 -28.91
N LEU A 174 -10.29 21.26 -28.92
CA LEU A 174 -9.50 22.12 -29.82
C LEU A 174 -8.92 21.37 -31.04
N GLN A 175 -9.22 20.07 -31.19
CA GLN A 175 -8.90 19.26 -32.38
C GLN A 175 -10.20 18.87 -33.11
#